data_AF-A0AAW9RID0-F1
#
_entry.id   AF-A0AAW9RID0-F1
#
_cell.length_a   1.000
_cell.length_b   1.000
_cell.length_c   1.000
_cell.angle_alpha   90.00
_cell.angle_beta   90.00
_cell.angle_gamma   90.00
#
_symmetry.space_group_name_H-M   'P 1'
#
loop_
_entity.id
_entity.type
_entity.pdbx_description
1 polymer ?
#
loop_
_entity_poly.entity_id
_entity_poly.type
_entity_poly.pdbx_seq_one_letter_code
_entity_poly.pdbx_strand_id
1 'polypeptide(L)'
;MNSLKTRKPTRLLAALCLLLPALPATAGGLIETDLDAFLDATFAADSADITNHWWTLPAGTNVLYFAEEGDECAWNLVETLPLTTDAFVGPYAGTSARIVLDREWVDEECEYDTFAEVWANADVAEITYDWYAQDTLGNIWYMGEDTIDDEGSDDGSFVAGCDGAEAGIVVLGEPAKGDRYQQEHLEDEAEDWGKVLNFVEMDGLICMKTKEWTPLEPGNVEHKFYCSDGEVGALARIEQLKGQTVIVEPIDYDVAAPPAPAAPPSAIPEC
;
A
#
# COMPACT_ATOMS: atom_id res chain seq x y z
N MET A 1 -53.64 63.15 23.68
CA MET A 1 -54.42 62.06 24.30
C MET A 1 -54.33 60.82 23.41
N ASN A 2 -53.75 59.77 23.98
CA ASN A 2 -53.62 58.36 23.58
C ASN A 2 -53.99 57.92 22.15
N SER A 3 -52.97 57.46 21.42
CA SER A 3 -53.08 56.56 20.27
C SER A 3 -52.91 55.10 20.74
N LEU A 4 -53.92 54.27 20.49
CA LEU A 4 -53.85 52.82 20.66
C LEU A 4 -52.82 52.23 19.67
N LYS A 5 -51.81 51.53 20.18
CA LYS A 5 -50.98 50.61 19.39
C LYS A 5 -51.19 49.18 19.89
N THR A 6 -51.59 48.34 18.95
CA THR A 6 -51.79 46.90 19.05
C THR A 6 -50.50 46.18 19.42
N ARG A 7 -50.54 45.29 20.42
CA ARG A 7 -49.44 44.36 20.74
C ARG A 7 -49.58 43.12 19.87
N LYS A 8 -48.56 42.83 19.03
CA LYS A 8 -48.33 41.48 18.49
C LYS A 8 -47.47 40.69 19.49
N PRO A 9 -47.69 39.37 19.68
CA PRO A 9 -46.80 38.55 20.48
C PRO A 9 -45.58 38.17 19.65
N THR A 10 -44.39 38.52 20.16
CA THR A 10 -43.10 38.08 19.62
C THR A 10 -42.89 36.63 20.05
N ARG A 11 -42.87 35.69 19.09
CA ARG A 11 -42.40 34.32 19.33
C ARG A 11 -40.88 34.37 19.47
N LEU A 12 -40.38 34.10 20.67
CA LEU A 12 -38.96 33.86 20.93
C LEU A 12 -38.66 32.43 20.42
N LEU A 13 -37.99 32.30 19.27
CA LEU A 13 -37.35 31.05 18.89
C LEU A 13 -36.06 30.95 19.71
N ALA A 14 -36.04 30.07 20.71
CA ALA A 14 -34.81 29.66 21.36
C ALA A 14 -34.04 28.75 20.40
N ALA A 15 -32.99 29.26 19.77
CA ALA A 15 -32.02 28.45 19.06
C ALA A 15 -31.21 27.66 20.10
N LEU A 16 -31.52 26.37 20.24
CA LEU A 16 -30.75 25.43 21.04
C LEU A 16 -29.49 25.08 20.25
N CYS A 17 -28.41 25.84 20.44
CA CYS A 17 -27.08 25.44 19.99
C CYS A 17 -26.63 24.23 20.83
N LEU A 18 -26.85 23.03 20.29
CA LEU A 18 -26.20 21.81 20.74
C LEU A 18 -24.70 21.94 20.45
N LEU A 19 -23.94 22.37 21.46
CA LEU A 19 -22.48 22.22 21.48
C LEU A 19 -22.18 20.73 21.66
N LEU A 20 -22.01 20.02 20.53
CA LEU A 20 -21.34 18.73 20.54
C LEU A 20 -19.89 18.97 21.00
N PRO A 21 -19.41 18.29 22.05
CA PRO A 21 -18.00 18.34 22.38
C PRO A 21 -17.21 17.77 21.20
N ALA A 22 -16.31 18.59 20.63
CA ALA A 22 -15.34 18.10 19.67
C ALA A 22 -14.50 17.02 20.38
N LEU A 23 -14.62 15.78 19.93
CA LEU A 23 -13.70 14.72 20.33
C LEU A 23 -12.29 15.19 19.97
N PRO A 24 -11.31 15.12 20.88
CA PRO A 24 -9.94 15.42 20.53
C PRO A 24 -9.53 14.43 19.43
N ALA A 25 -9.12 14.95 18.27
CA ALA A 25 -8.44 14.14 17.27
C ALA A 25 -7.22 13.53 17.96
N THR A 26 -7.23 12.21 18.16
CA THR A 26 -6.05 11.47 18.60
C THR A 26 -5.01 11.62 17.50
N ALA A 27 -3.96 12.39 17.77
CA ALA A 27 -2.79 12.39 16.90
C ALA A 27 -2.17 11.00 16.99
N GLY A 28 -1.91 10.40 15.83
CA GLY A 28 -1.30 9.08 15.73
C GLY A 28 0.09 9.00 16.36
N GLY A 29 0.54 7.78 16.60
CA GLY A 29 1.74 7.45 17.37
C GLY A 29 2.71 6.54 16.63
N LEU A 30 3.74 6.06 17.33
CA LEU A 30 4.47 4.89 16.86
C LEU A 30 3.57 3.66 17.07
N ILE A 31 3.39 2.89 16.01
CA ILE A 31 2.79 1.56 16.01
C ILE A 31 3.96 0.58 15.94
N GLU A 32 4.09 -0.26 16.97
CA GLU A 32 5.10 -1.31 16.99
C GLU A 32 4.68 -2.40 16.00
N THR A 33 5.64 -2.87 15.20
CA THR A 33 5.46 -3.93 14.20
C THR A 33 6.55 -4.99 14.36
N ASP A 34 7.24 -5.01 15.50
CA ASP A 34 8.26 -5.99 15.82
C ASP A 34 7.66 -7.40 15.97
N LEU A 35 8.54 -8.39 16.15
CA LEU A 35 8.12 -9.77 16.37
C LEU A 35 7.10 -9.95 17.50
N ASP A 36 7.19 -9.20 18.61
CA ASP A 36 6.23 -9.30 19.71
C ASP A 36 4.85 -8.80 19.25
N ALA A 37 4.79 -7.69 18.51
CA ALA A 37 3.56 -7.18 17.92
C ALA A 37 2.96 -8.16 16.90
N PHE A 38 3.78 -8.82 16.08
CA PHE A 38 3.31 -9.87 15.16
C PHE A 38 2.71 -11.06 15.91
N LEU A 39 3.38 -11.53 16.97
CA LEU A 39 2.91 -12.67 17.77
C LEU A 39 1.63 -12.36 18.57
N ASP A 40 1.41 -11.09 18.93
CA ASP A 40 0.18 -10.62 19.56
C ASP A 40 -0.95 -10.41 18.53
N ALA A 41 -0.62 -10.21 17.26
CA ALA A 41 -1.61 -10.12 16.19
C ALA A 41 -2.33 -11.47 16.00
N THR A 42 -3.62 -11.38 15.65
CA THR A 42 -4.43 -12.57 15.39
C THR A 42 -4.71 -12.67 13.90
N PHE A 43 -4.19 -13.72 13.27
CA PHE A 43 -4.46 -14.08 11.88
C PHE A 43 -5.56 -15.15 11.83
N ALA A 44 -6.59 -14.89 11.05
CA ALA A 44 -7.64 -15.86 10.79
C ALA A 44 -7.22 -16.82 9.66
N ALA A 45 -7.99 -17.88 9.43
CA ALA A 45 -7.68 -18.86 8.38
C ALA A 45 -7.75 -18.26 6.95
N ASP A 46 -8.40 -17.11 6.83
CA ASP A 46 -8.58 -16.29 5.62
C ASP A 46 -7.66 -15.05 5.64
N SER A 47 -6.52 -15.08 6.34
CA SER A 47 -5.59 -13.94 6.36
C SER A 47 -5.04 -13.54 4.98
N ALA A 48 -5.11 -14.43 3.98
CA ALA A 48 -4.78 -14.10 2.58
C ALA A 48 -5.93 -13.39 1.82
N ASP A 49 -7.10 -13.21 2.43
CA ASP A 49 -8.22 -12.46 1.86
C ASP A 49 -8.13 -10.99 2.29
N ILE A 50 -7.31 -10.23 1.56
CA ILE A 50 -7.00 -8.83 1.86
C ILE A 50 -8.19 -7.94 1.51
N THR A 51 -8.85 -7.45 2.55
CA THR A 51 -10.12 -6.72 2.54
C THR A 51 -10.05 -5.36 3.25
N ASN A 52 -8.85 -4.90 3.61
CA ASN A 52 -8.64 -3.55 4.14
C ASN A 52 -9.26 -2.51 3.18
N HIS A 53 -10.14 -1.63 3.70
CA HIS A 53 -10.88 -0.71 2.84
C HIS A 53 -9.99 0.33 2.14
N TRP A 54 -8.74 0.55 2.59
CA TRP A 54 -7.80 1.45 1.92
C TRP A 54 -7.07 0.77 0.76
N TRP A 55 -6.85 -0.54 0.86
CA TRP A 55 -6.16 -1.31 -0.16
C TRP A 55 -6.66 -2.76 -0.16
N THR A 56 -7.55 -3.06 -1.11
CA THR A 56 -8.08 -4.41 -1.29
C THR A 56 -7.28 -5.15 -2.36
N LEU A 57 -6.97 -6.44 -2.14
CA LEU A 57 -6.29 -7.30 -3.12
C LEU A 57 -7.16 -8.52 -3.44
N PRO A 58 -8.20 -8.37 -4.28
CA PRO A 58 -9.04 -9.48 -4.67
C PRO A 58 -8.26 -10.49 -5.53
N ALA A 59 -8.43 -11.77 -5.22
CA ALA A 59 -7.78 -12.86 -5.95
C ALA A 59 -8.13 -12.86 -7.45
N GLY A 60 -7.11 -12.92 -8.30
CA GLY A 60 -7.24 -13.05 -9.75
C GLY A 60 -7.47 -11.75 -10.52
N THR A 61 -7.16 -10.59 -9.93
CA THR A 61 -7.19 -9.28 -10.58
C THR A 61 -5.78 -8.77 -10.85
N ASN A 62 -5.64 -7.80 -11.75
CA ASN A 62 -4.38 -7.07 -11.92
C ASN A 62 -4.63 -5.57 -12.17
N VAL A 63 -3.59 -4.78 -11.91
CA VAL A 63 -3.55 -3.34 -12.14
C VAL A 63 -2.27 -3.03 -12.88
N LEU A 64 -2.38 -2.23 -13.94
CA LEU A 64 -1.25 -1.73 -14.69
C LEU A 64 -0.98 -0.29 -14.28
N TYR A 65 0.22 -0.05 -13.77
CA TYR A 65 0.75 1.25 -13.42
C TYR A 65 1.71 1.75 -14.49
N PHE A 66 1.85 3.07 -14.56
CA PHE A 66 2.77 3.72 -15.48
C PHE A 66 3.42 4.94 -14.82
N ALA A 67 4.67 5.17 -15.18
CA ALA A 67 5.46 6.31 -14.73
C ALA A 67 6.34 6.86 -15.87
N GLU A 68 6.59 8.17 -15.83
CA GLU A 68 7.54 8.85 -16.73
C GLU A 68 8.58 9.59 -15.88
N GLU A 69 9.86 9.32 -16.10
CA GLU A 69 10.99 10.08 -15.55
C GLU A 69 11.89 10.62 -16.66
N GLY A 70 11.68 11.88 -17.03
CA GLY A 70 12.47 12.49 -18.10
C GLY A 70 12.11 11.92 -19.46
N ASP A 71 13.03 11.17 -20.06
CA ASP A 71 12.84 10.49 -21.36
C ASP A 71 12.58 8.98 -21.17
N GLU A 72 12.58 8.48 -19.93
CA GLU A 72 12.36 7.08 -19.57
C GLU A 72 10.91 6.85 -19.09
N CYS A 73 10.35 5.71 -19.47
CA CYS A 73 9.01 5.27 -19.10
C CYS A 73 9.08 3.93 -18.39
N ALA A 74 8.30 3.73 -17.33
CA ALA A 74 8.16 2.45 -16.65
C ALA A 74 6.71 1.97 -16.67
N TRP A 75 6.52 0.69 -16.97
CA TRP A 75 5.22 0.01 -16.92
C TRP A 75 5.32 -1.08 -15.87
N ASN A 76 4.44 -1.03 -14.87
CA ASN A 76 4.47 -1.98 -13.76
C ASN A 76 3.12 -2.71 -13.69
N LEU A 77 3.14 -4.04 -13.84
CA LEU A 77 1.94 -4.88 -13.81
C LEU A 77 1.87 -5.66 -12.49
N VAL A 78 1.01 -5.20 -11.60
CA VAL A 78 0.76 -5.82 -10.29
C VAL A 78 -0.40 -6.80 -10.40
N GLU A 79 -0.12 -8.09 -10.22
CA GLU A 79 -1.10 -9.17 -10.30
C GLU A 79 -1.37 -9.79 -8.94
N THR A 80 -2.61 -9.70 -8.46
CA THR A 80 -3.03 -10.43 -7.27
C THR A 80 -3.38 -11.87 -7.64
N LEU A 81 -2.49 -12.82 -7.36
CA LEU A 81 -2.67 -14.18 -7.82
C LEU A 81 -3.81 -14.90 -7.07
N PRO A 82 -4.49 -15.87 -7.71
CA PRO A 82 -5.47 -16.72 -7.04
C PRO A 82 -4.83 -17.74 -6.07
N LEU A 83 -3.50 -17.70 -5.96
CA LEU A 83 -2.70 -18.55 -5.08
C LEU A 83 -2.44 -17.84 -3.75
N THR A 84 -2.07 -18.65 -2.77
CA THR A 84 -1.72 -18.24 -1.41
C THR A 84 -0.57 -19.12 -0.93
N THR A 85 0.23 -18.63 0.01
CA THR A 85 1.30 -19.40 0.65
C THR A 85 1.20 -19.30 2.17
N ASP A 86 1.71 -20.28 2.89
CA ASP A 86 1.89 -20.26 4.35
C ASP A 86 3.27 -20.78 4.76
N ALA A 87 4.19 -20.90 3.78
CA ALA A 87 5.47 -21.59 3.88
C ALA A 87 6.59 -20.76 4.53
N PHE A 88 6.23 -19.77 5.36
CA PHE A 88 7.20 -19.01 6.14
C PHE A 88 7.85 -19.87 7.23
N VAL A 89 8.92 -19.33 7.83
CA VAL A 89 9.70 -20.03 8.85
C VAL A 89 9.57 -19.39 10.23
N GLY A 90 9.99 -20.14 11.25
CA GLY A 90 10.07 -19.62 12.61
C GLY A 90 8.73 -19.12 13.15
N PRO A 91 8.67 -17.90 13.73
CA PRO A 91 7.45 -17.32 14.29
C PRO A 91 6.34 -17.05 13.26
N TYR A 92 6.68 -16.92 11.97
CA TYR A 92 5.76 -16.57 10.90
C TYR A 92 5.09 -17.80 10.25
N ALA A 93 5.59 -19.01 10.55
CA ALA A 93 5.16 -20.26 9.93
C ALA A 93 3.64 -20.51 10.07
N GLY A 94 2.99 -20.86 8.97
CA GLY A 94 1.55 -21.13 8.93
C GLY A 94 0.65 -19.90 8.78
N THR A 95 1.23 -18.70 8.71
CA THR A 95 0.47 -17.47 8.39
C THR A 95 0.14 -17.47 6.91
N SER A 96 -1.15 -17.56 6.57
CA SER A 96 -1.57 -17.57 5.17
C SER A 96 -1.46 -16.16 4.56
N ALA A 97 -0.70 -16.04 3.48
CA ALA A 97 -0.47 -14.80 2.76
C ALA A 97 -0.98 -14.88 1.31
N ARG A 98 -1.51 -13.75 0.84
CA ARG A 98 -1.79 -13.48 -0.57
C ARG A 98 -0.47 -13.30 -1.31
N ILE A 99 -0.33 -13.99 -2.43
CA ILE A 99 0.80 -13.80 -3.34
C ILE A 99 0.41 -12.71 -4.35
N VAL A 100 1.25 -11.69 -4.48
CA VAL A 100 1.17 -10.70 -5.55
C VAL A 100 2.41 -10.88 -6.43
N LEU A 101 2.24 -10.80 -7.75
CA LEU A 101 3.33 -10.80 -8.72
C LEU A 101 3.43 -9.39 -9.30
N ASP A 102 4.50 -8.69 -8.97
CA ASP A 102 4.89 -7.43 -9.58
C ASP A 102 5.90 -7.70 -10.71
N ARG A 103 5.75 -6.99 -11.83
CA ARG A 103 6.68 -7.02 -12.96
C ARG A 103 6.81 -5.64 -13.54
N GLU A 104 8.04 -5.17 -13.64
CA GLU A 104 8.38 -3.88 -14.22
C GLU A 104 9.04 -4.04 -15.59
N TRP A 105 8.63 -3.19 -16.53
CA TRP A 105 9.33 -2.98 -17.80
C TRP A 105 9.77 -1.53 -17.88
N VAL A 106 11.05 -1.32 -18.18
CA VAL A 106 11.62 0.01 -18.41
C VAL A 106 11.82 0.21 -19.91
N ASP A 107 11.34 1.35 -20.40
CA ASP A 107 11.49 1.85 -21.76
C ASP A 107 12.31 3.14 -21.70
N GLU A 108 13.64 3.00 -21.87
CA GLU A 108 14.64 4.07 -21.70
C GLU A 108 14.39 5.32 -22.58
N GLU A 109 13.66 5.17 -23.69
CA GLU A 109 13.37 6.26 -24.63
C GLU A 109 11.86 6.55 -24.78
N CYS A 110 10.99 5.92 -23.96
CA CYS A 110 9.54 5.98 -24.10
C CYS A 110 9.09 5.70 -25.56
N GLU A 111 9.68 4.70 -26.23
CA GLU A 111 9.37 4.35 -27.61
C GLU A 111 7.96 3.76 -27.78
N TYR A 112 7.43 3.09 -26.75
CA TYR A 112 6.18 2.34 -26.85
C TYR A 112 4.96 3.12 -26.37
N ASP A 113 3.89 3.11 -27.17
CA ASP A 113 2.64 3.80 -26.85
C ASP A 113 1.67 2.93 -26.01
N THR A 114 1.90 1.61 -25.97
CA THR A 114 1.00 0.66 -25.31
C THR A 114 1.73 -0.44 -24.56
N PHE A 115 1.13 -0.91 -23.47
CA PHE A 115 1.65 -2.05 -22.71
C PHE A 115 1.87 -3.31 -23.55
N ALA A 116 1.00 -3.56 -24.53
CA ALA A 116 1.15 -4.71 -25.44
C ALA A 116 2.40 -4.61 -26.32
N GLU A 117 2.84 -3.40 -26.66
CA GLU A 117 4.09 -3.19 -27.41
C GLU A 117 5.29 -3.36 -26.50
N VAL A 118 5.28 -2.80 -25.28
CA VAL A 118 6.35 -2.96 -24.29
C VAL A 118 6.55 -4.44 -23.97
N TRP A 119 5.51 -5.14 -23.53
CA TRP A 119 5.59 -6.56 -23.21
C TRP A 119 6.08 -7.40 -24.43
N ALA A 120 5.70 -7.04 -25.65
CA ALA A 120 6.13 -7.82 -26.83
C ALA A 120 7.58 -7.57 -27.26
N ASN A 121 8.21 -6.47 -26.85
CA ASN A 121 9.48 -6.01 -27.42
C ASN A 121 10.55 -5.63 -26.40
N ALA A 122 10.20 -5.42 -25.13
CA ALA A 122 11.11 -5.16 -24.02
C ALA A 122 11.23 -6.38 -23.12
N ASP A 123 12.41 -6.59 -22.56
CA ASP A 123 12.62 -7.53 -21.48
C ASP A 123 12.07 -6.96 -20.17
N VAL A 124 11.69 -7.84 -19.24
CA VAL A 124 11.23 -7.44 -17.92
C VAL A 124 12.46 -6.96 -17.14
N ALA A 125 12.40 -5.76 -16.57
CA ALA A 125 13.47 -5.15 -15.78
C ALA A 125 13.56 -5.76 -14.37
N GLU A 126 12.41 -6.04 -13.75
CA GLU A 126 12.34 -6.68 -12.44
C GLU A 126 11.08 -7.55 -12.33
N ILE A 127 11.20 -8.67 -11.64
CA ILE A 127 10.07 -9.53 -11.27
C ILE A 127 10.11 -9.72 -9.77
N THR A 128 8.99 -9.49 -9.08
CA THR A 128 8.88 -9.65 -7.64
C THR A 128 7.65 -10.47 -7.26
N TYR A 129 7.84 -11.46 -6.38
CA TYR A 129 6.73 -12.10 -5.68
C TYR A 129 6.63 -11.58 -4.26
N ASP A 130 5.65 -10.73 -4.01
CA ASP A 130 5.31 -10.23 -2.69
C ASP A 130 4.36 -11.15 -1.93
N TRP A 131 4.45 -11.12 -0.60
CA TRP A 131 3.49 -11.80 0.26
C TRP A 131 2.85 -10.88 1.29
N TYR A 132 1.52 -10.81 1.26
CA TYR A 132 0.73 -9.97 2.17
C TYR A 132 -0.22 -10.80 3.03
N ALA A 133 -0.29 -10.53 4.34
CA ALA A 133 -1.25 -11.18 5.24
C ALA A 133 -2.04 -10.14 6.03
N GLN A 134 -3.36 -10.31 6.14
CA GLN A 134 -4.21 -9.42 6.91
C GLN A 134 -4.53 -10.00 8.28
N ASP A 135 -4.31 -9.23 9.34
CA ASP A 135 -4.75 -9.58 10.69
C ASP A 135 -6.23 -9.24 10.92
N THR A 136 -6.78 -9.71 12.04
CA THR A 136 -8.19 -9.47 12.40
C THR A 136 -8.51 -8.02 12.81
N LEU A 137 -7.50 -7.16 12.97
CA LEU A 137 -7.67 -5.71 13.14
C LEU A 137 -7.67 -4.98 11.78
N GLY A 138 -7.44 -5.70 10.69
CA GLY A 138 -7.43 -5.18 9.34
C GLY A 138 -6.07 -4.64 8.89
N ASN A 139 -5.00 -4.81 9.67
CA ASN A 139 -3.66 -4.42 9.22
C ASN A 139 -3.18 -5.38 8.13
N ILE A 140 -2.59 -4.84 7.07
CA ILE A 140 -1.91 -5.61 6.04
C ILE A 140 -0.44 -5.68 6.41
N TRP A 141 -0.01 -6.87 6.80
CA TRP A 141 1.38 -7.22 7.05
C TRP A 141 2.09 -7.56 5.75
N TYR A 142 3.30 -7.04 5.59
CA TYR A 142 4.21 -7.40 4.51
C TYR A 142 5.17 -8.46 5.01
N MET A 143 5.06 -9.65 4.44
CA MET A 143 5.71 -10.86 4.93
C MET A 143 7.04 -11.14 4.21
N GLY A 144 7.39 -10.32 3.22
CA GLY A 144 8.58 -10.46 2.40
C GLY A 144 8.32 -10.38 0.91
N GLU A 145 9.41 -10.49 0.17
CA GLU A 145 9.50 -10.58 -1.29
C GLU A 145 10.62 -11.54 -1.72
N ASP A 146 10.44 -12.11 -2.90
CA ASP A 146 11.52 -12.69 -3.71
C ASP A 146 11.54 -11.94 -5.04
N THR A 147 12.58 -11.13 -5.24
CA THR A 147 12.80 -10.28 -6.41
C THR A 147 13.97 -10.78 -7.24
N ILE A 148 13.91 -10.56 -8.54
CA ILE A 148 15.06 -10.67 -9.42
C ILE A 148 15.04 -9.58 -10.49
N ASP A 149 16.16 -8.90 -10.66
CA ASP A 149 16.36 -7.94 -11.75
C ASP A 149 16.76 -8.62 -13.07
N ASP A 150 16.84 -7.84 -14.14
CA ASP A 150 17.22 -8.30 -15.48
C ASP A 150 18.70 -8.73 -15.58
N GLU A 151 19.50 -8.42 -14.56
CA GLU A 151 20.90 -8.80 -14.40
C GLU A 151 21.07 -10.09 -13.59
N GLY A 152 19.98 -10.57 -12.98
CA GLY A 152 19.91 -11.77 -12.17
C GLY A 152 20.31 -11.57 -10.71
N SER A 153 20.30 -10.33 -10.21
CA SER A 153 20.45 -9.98 -8.80
C SER A 153 19.15 -10.20 -8.04
N ASP A 154 19.22 -10.72 -6.83
CA ASP A 154 18.11 -10.87 -5.89
C ASP A 154 18.15 -9.84 -4.76
N ASP A 155 18.96 -8.79 -4.91
CA ASP A 155 19.06 -7.67 -3.97
C ASP A 155 17.66 -7.06 -3.74
N GLY A 156 17.26 -6.95 -2.48
CA GLY A 156 15.90 -6.55 -2.07
C GLY A 156 15.07 -7.71 -1.52
N SER A 157 15.36 -8.95 -1.96
CA SER A 157 14.65 -10.13 -1.48
C SER A 157 14.81 -10.32 0.02
N PHE A 158 13.69 -10.54 0.71
CA PHE A 158 13.69 -10.93 2.10
C PHE A 158 12.45 -11.75 2.44
N VAL A 159 12.59 -12.66 3.40
CA VAL A 159 11.47 -13.49 3.86
C VAL A 159 11.39 -13.41 5.37
N ALA A 160 10.23 -13.01 5.90
CA ALA A 160 10.03 -12.91 7.34
C ALA A 160 10.38 -14.24 8.05
N GLY A 161 11.28 -14.15 9.04
CA GLY A 161 11.82 -15.27 9.79
C GLY A 161 13.14 -15.85 9.25
N CYS A 162 13.58 -15.48 8.05
CA CYS A 162 14.89 -15.81 7.50
C CYS A 162 15.91 -14.74 7.92
N ASP A 163 17.11 -15.14 8.34
CA ASP A 163 18.27 -14.26 8.63
C ASP A 163 18.03 -13.02 9.50
N GLY A 164 16.97 -13.03 10.32
CA GLY A 164 16.60 -11.92 11.19
C GLY A 164 15.55 -10.98 10.60
N ALA A 165 15.04 -11.26 9.41
CA ALA A 165 13.99 -10.48 8.78
C ALA A 165 12.68 -10.55 9.58
N GLU A 166 12.05 -9.40 9.79
CA GLU A 166 10.76 -9.24 10.46
C GLU A 166 9.73 -8.66 9.50
N ALA A 167 8.51 -9.23 9.52
CA ALA A 167 7.39 -8.68 8.78
C ALA A 167 6.97 -7.34 9.40
N GLY A 168 6.65 -6.35 8.57
CA GLY A 168 6.07 -5.08 9.03
C GLY A 168 4.63 -4.90 8.56
N ILE A 169 4.06 -3.72 8.80
CA ILE A 169 2.72 -3.36 8.32
C ILE A 169 2.87 -2.37 7.17
N VAL A 170 2.26 -2.63 6.01
CA VAL A 170 2.24 -1.67 4.88
C VAL A 170 1.02 -0.76 4.92
N VAL A 171 -0.13 -1.28 5.38
CA VAL A 171 -1.38 -0.53 5.49
C VAL A 171 -2.08 -0.88 6.80
N LEU A 172 -2.31 0.12 7.65
CA LEU A 172 -3.05 -0.06 8.90
C LEU A 172 -4.55 -0.29 8.64
N GLY A 173 -5.22 -1.07 9.51
CA GLY A 173 -6.67 -1.27 9.46
C GLY A 173 -7.46 -0.01 9.83
N GLU A 174 -7.05 0.65 10.91
CA GLU A 174 -7.65 1.91 11.40
C GLU A 174 -6.59 3.03 11.51
N PRO A 175 -6.08 3.55 10.38
CA PRO A 175 -5.03 4.56 10.41
C PRO A 175 -5.54 5.89 10.98
N ALA A 176 -4.70 6.53 11.78
CA ALA A 176 -4.84 7.90 12.21
C ALA A 176 -3.70 8.77 11.67
N LYS A 177 -4.00 10.05 11.42
CA LYS A 177 -2.98 11.01 11.03
C LYS A 177 -1.85 11.05 12.07
N GLY A 178 -0.62 10.83 11.60
CA GLY A 178 0.58 10.87 12.42
C GLY A 178 1.07 9.49 12.85
N ASP A 179 0.28 8.43 12.62
CA ASP A 179 0.73 7.06 12.84
C ASP A 179 1.98 6.78 12.03
N ARG A 180 2.91 6.08 12.65
CA ARG A 180 4.21 5.68 12.11
C ARG A 180 4.41 4.20 12.43
N TYR A 181 4.88 3.45 11.45
CA TYR A 181 5.02 2.01 11.53
C TYR A 181 6.18 1.58 10.62
N GLN A 182 6.82 0.47 10.94
CA GLN A 182 7.82 -0.13 10.08
C GLN A 182 7.12 -1.09 9.11
N GLN A 183 7.50 -1.02 7.84
CA GLN A 183 6.92 -1.80 6.73
C GLN A 183 7.68 -3.11 6.52
N GLU A 184 8.99 -3.09 6.79
CA GLU A 184 9.87 -4.26 6.81
C GLU A 184 11.10 -4.01 7.68
N HIS A 185 11.73 -5.08 8.13
CA HIS A 185 13.00 -4.99 8.85
C HIS A 185 13.92 -6.16 8.52
N LEU A 186 15.13 -5.86 8.03
CA LEU A 186 16.30 -6.70 7.99
C LEU A 186 17.50 -5.74 8.13
N GLU A 187 18.27 -5.89 9.21
CA GLU A 187 19.33 -4.95 9.58
C GLU A 187 20.29 -4.69 8.40
N ASP A 188 20.51 -3.41 8.09
CA ASP A 188 21.37 -2.92 7.00
C ASP A 188 20.92 -3.27 5.56
N GLU A 189 19.84 -4.05 5.37
CA GLU A 189 19.35 -4.49 4.06
C GLU A 189 17.95 -3.92 3.73
N ALA A 190 16.98 -4.00 4.66
CA ALA A 190 15.59 -3.61 4.46
C ALA A 190 15.06 -2.89 5.71
N GLU A 191 14.78 -1.60 5.65
CA GLU A 191 14.37 -0.82 6.84
C GLU A 191 13.31 0.23 6.51
N ASP A 192 12.27 -0.16 5.77
CA ASP A 192 11.24 0.78 5.34
C ASP A 192 10.26 1.19 6.45
N TRP A 193 9.88 2.47 6.41
CA TRP A 193 8.96 3.08 7.36
C TRP A 193 7.83 3.83 6.68
N GLY A 194 6.62 3.60 7.17
CA GLY A 194 5.42 4.33 6.79
C GLY A 194 5.04 5.40 7.81
N LYS A 195 4.43 6.48 7.31
CA LYS A 195 3.75 7.49 8.14
C LYS A 195 2.49 7.99 7.48
N VAL A 196 1.36 7.90 8.18
CA VAL A 196 0.11 8.55 7.74
C VAL A 196 0.25 10.07 7.85
N LEU A 197 0.31 10.76 6.71
CA LEU A 197 0.45 12.21 6.66
C LEU A 197 -0.90 12.92 6.84
N ASN A 198 -1.91 12.50 6.09
CA ASN A 198 -3.23 13.11 6.09
C ASN A 198 -4.24 12.25 5.33
N PHE A 199 -5.51 12.64 5.41
CA PHE A 199 -6.57 12.18 4.53
C PHE A 199 -6.98 13.35 3.63
N VAL A 200 -7.05 13.12 2.32
CA VAL A 200 -7.33 14.14 1.29
C VAL A 200 -8.46 13.66 0.39
N GLU A 201 -9.12 14.58 -0.31
CA GLU A 201 -10.12 14.25 -1.33
C GLU A 201 -9.45 14.32 -2.72
N MET A 202 -9.57 13.26 -3.52
CA MET A 202 -9.09 13.18 -4.91
C MET A 202 -10.16 12.49 -5.75
N ASP A 203 -10.57 13.12 -6.85
CA ASP A 203 -11.57 12.59 -7.79
C ASP A 203 -12.87 12.08 -7.13
N GLY A 204 -13.26 12.71 -6.02
CA GLY A 204 -14.48 12.37 -5.26
C GLY A 204 -14.33 11.22 -4.27
N LEU A 205 -13.12 10.66 -4.12
CA LEU A 205 -12.76 9.65 -3.13
C LEU A 205 -11.95 10.26 -1.98
N ILE A 206 -11.99 9.60 -0.82
CA ILE A 206 -11.08 9.92 0.28
C ILE A 206 -9.83 9.07 0.12
N CYS A 207 -8.67 9.72 0.17
CA CYS A 207 -7.38 9.08 0.04
C CYS A 207 -6.52 9.28 1.29
N MET A 208 -6.03 8.19 1.85
CA MET A 208 -4.97 8.21 2.84
C MET A 208 -3.64 8.47 2.13
N LYS A 209 -2.99 9.58 2.47
CA LYS A 209 -1.63 9.89 2.02
C LYS A 209 -0.62 9.42 3.05
N THR A 210 0.27 8.52 2.67
CA THR A 210 1.42 8.10 3.48
C THR A 210 2.69 8.84 3.06
N LYS A 211 3.70 8.81 3.92
CA LYS A 211 5.09 9.06 3.59
C LYS A 211 5.85 7.78 3.85
N GLU A 212 6.64 7.34 2.90
CA GLU A 212 7.46 6.14 2.99
C GLU A 212 8.94 6.52 2.81
N TRP A 213 9.82 5.89 3.58
CA TRP A 213 11.26 6.15 3.56
C TRP A 213 12.03 5.04 4.26
N THR A 214 13.30 4.88 3.88
CA THR A 214 14.30 4.08 4.59
C THR A 214 15.40 4.97 5.19
N PRO A 215 15.98 4.62 6.35
CA PRO A 215 17.21 5.22 6.85
C PRO A 215 18.45 4.84 6.02
N LEU A 216 18.40 3.75 5.25
CA LEU A 216 19.50 3.24 4.41
C LEU A 216 19.75 4.15 3.19
N GLU A 217 18.71 4.79 2.69
CA GLU A 217 18.78 5.75 1.58
C GLU A 217 18.29 7.17 1.95
N PRO A 218 19.06 7.94 2.74
CA PRO A 218 18.62 9.23 3.24
C PRO A 218 18.28 10.23 2.11
N GLY A 219 17.03 10.70 2.13
CA GLY A 219 16.54 11.71 1.20
C GLY A 219 15.60 11.16 0.14
N ASN A 220 15.61 9.84 -0.07
CA ASN A 220 14.59 9.17 -0.86
C ASN A 220 13.32 9.09 -0.02
N VAL A 221 12.23 9.61 -0.59
CA VAL A 221 10.93 9.68 0.08
C VAL A 221 9.88 9.41 -0.97
N GLU A 222 8.90 8.59 -0.61
CA GLU A 222 7.70 8.42 -1.41
C GLU A 222 6.48 8.94 -0.68
N HIS A 223 5.48 9.36 -1.44
CA HIS A 223 4.12 9.46 -0.92
C HIS A 223 3.20 8.53 -1.69
N LYS A 224 2.62 7.55 -1.00
CA LYS A 224 1.57 6.70 -1.54
C LYS A 224 0.20 7.25 -1.18
N PHE A 225 -0.74 7.11 -2.10
CA PHE A 225 -2.12 7.56 -1.95
C PHE A 225 -3.05 6.36 -2.09
N TYR A 226 -3.60 5.92 -0.97
CA TYR A 226 -4.59 4.84 -0.92
C TYR A 226 -5.98 5.45 -0.91
N CYS A 227 -6.69 5.38 -2.05
CA CYS A 227 -8.01 5.98 -2.23
C CYS A 227 -9.12 4.94 -2.04
N SER A 228 -10.16 5.32 -1.30
CA SER A 228 -11.26 4.42 -0.94
C SER A 228 -12.61 5.12 -1.08
N ASP A 229 -13.62 4.32 -1.47
CA ASP A 229 -15.04 4.72 -1.40
C ASP A 229 -15.70 4.36 -0.06
N GLY A 230 -14.95 3.75 0.86
CA GLY A 230 -15.38 3.27 2.16
C GLY A 230 -15.61 1.76 2.23
N GLU A 231 -15.64 1.05 1.09
CA GLU A 231 -15.72 -0.41 1.03
C GLU A 231 -14.53 -1.02 0.28
N VAL A 232 -14.14 -0.41 -0.85
CA VAL A 232 -13.05 -0.86 -1.71
C VAL A 232 -12.00 0.26 -1.83
N GLY A 233 -10.73 -0.11 -1.79
CA GLY A 233 -9.63 0.83 -1.91
C GLY A 233 -8.48 0.33 -2.78
N ALA A 234 -7.74 1.27 -3.34
CA ALA A 234 -6.62 1.01 -4.23
C ALA A 234 -5.47 1.98 -3.97
N LEU A 235 -4.24 1.53 -4.24
CA LEU A 235 -3.09 2.41 -4.40
C LEU A 235 -3.29 3.22 -5.68
N ALA A 236 -3.73 4.46 -5.53
CA ALA A 236 -4.16 5.28 -6.66
C ALA A 236 -3.04 6.13 -7.25
N ARG A 237 -1.95 6.33 -6.50
CA ARG A 237 -0.81 7.14 -6.93
C ARG A 237 0.39 6.95 -6.01
N ILE A 238 1.59 6.99 -6.59
CA ILE A 238 2.85 7.13 -5.89
C ILE A 238 3.53 8.42 -6.38
N GLU A 239 4.01 9.24 -5.46
CA GLU A 239 4.90 10.37 -5.75
C GLU A 239 6.28 10.04 -5.20
N GLN A 240 7.22 9.64 -6.06
CA GLN A 240 8.61 9.44 -5.66
C GLN A 240 9.33 10.79 -5.65
N LEU A 241 10.02 11.13 -4.55
CA LEU A 241 10.62 12.44 -4.31
C LEU A 241 12.15 12.34 -4.20
N LYS A 242 12.82 12.04 -5.32
CA LYS A 242 14.28 11.84 -5.40
C LYS A 242 14.90 12.76 -6.44
N GLY A 243 15.18 14.01 -6.05
CA GLY A 243 15.75 15.03 -6.94
C GLY A 243 14.73 15.60 -7.94
N GLN A 244 13.99 14.75 -8.65
CA GLN A 244 12.76 15.09 -9.37
C GLN A 244 11.58 14.33 -8.77
N THR A 245 10.35 14.76 -9.11
CA THR A 245 9.14 14.04 -8.71
C THR A 245 8.69 13.16 -9.86
N VAL A 246 8.74 11.85 -9.66
CA VAL A 246 8.15 10.85 -10.57
C VAL A 246 6.77 10.50 -10.04
N ILE A 247 5.80 10.39 -10.95
CA ILE A 247 4.42 10.05 -10.60
C ILE A 247 4.11 8.70 -11.22
N VAL A 248 3.73 7.76 -10.37
CA VAL A 248 3.25 6.44 -10.77
C VAL A 248 1.74 6.40 -10.57
N GLU A 249 0.96 6.11 -11.61
CA GLU A 249 -0.51 6.09 -11.55
C GLU A 249 -1.06 4.83 -12.24
N PRO A 250 -2.18 4.25 -11.76
CA PRO A 250 -2.83 3.16 -12.44
C PRO A 250 -3.47 3.68 -13.75
N ILE A 251 -3.17 3.02 -14.85
CA ILE A 251 -3.66 3.39 -16.19
C ILE A 251 -4.66 2.39 -16.76
N ASP A 252 -4.66 1.14 -16.28
CA ASP A 252 -5.62 0.12 -16.70
C ASP A 252 -5.78 -0.99 -15.65
N TYR A 253 -6.85 -1.79 -15.76
CA TYR A 253 -7.20 -2.87 -14.83
C TYR A 253 -7.61 -4.11 -15.62
N ASP A 254 -7.36 -5.29 -15.05
CA ASP A 254 -7.69 -6.59 -15.67
C ASP A 254 -7.11 -6.74 -17.10
N VAL A 255 -5.89 -6.25 -17.29
CA VAL A 255 -5.16 -6.31 -18.57
C VAL A 255 -4.73 -7.74 -18.89
N ALA A 256 -4.50 -8.02 -20.17
CA ALA A 256 -3.88 -9.27 -20.57
C ALA A 256 -2.45 -9.32 -20.03
N ALA A 257 -2.13 -10.38 -19.29
CA ALA A 257 -0.82 -10.56 -18.67
C ALA A 257 0.04 -11.60 -19.43
N PRO A 258 1.37 -11.41 -19.49
CA PRO A 258 2.30 -12.47 -19.84
C PRO A 258 2.15 -13.68 -18.93
N PRO A 259 2.46 -14.89 -19.43
CA PRO A 259 2.68 -16.02 -18.54
C PRO A 259 3.67 -15.64 -17.45
N ALA A 260 3.38 -16.02 -16.21
CA ALA A 260 4.34 -15.90 -15.12
C ALA A 260 5.66 -16.60 -15.49
N PRO A 261 6.81 -16.09 -15.02
CA PRO A 261 8.11 -16.69 -15.27
C PRO A 261 8.17 -18.14 -14.76
N ALA A 262 8.98 -18.97 -15.43
CA ALA A 262 9.05 -20.41 -15.16
C ALA A 262 10.15 -20.83 -14.17
N ALA A 263 11.05 -19.90 -13.83
CA ALA A 263 12.17 -20.03 -12.90
C ALA A 263 12.52 -18.59 -12.42
N PRO A 264 13.46 -18.40 -11.45
CA PRO A 264 13.38 -17.40 -10.39
C PRO A 264 12.89 -16.01 -10.83
N PRO A 265 12.10 -15.33 -9.99
CA PRO A 265 11.89 -15.58 -8.55
C PRO A 265 10.77 -16.62 -8.27
N SER A 266 10.54 -16.92 -6.99
CA SER A 266 9.63 -17.95 -6.48
C SER A 266 8.39 -17.37 -5.79
N ALA A 267 7.22 -17.90 -6.12
CA ALA A 267 5.98 -17.60 -5.41
C ALA A 267 5.91 -18.23 -3.99
N ILE A 268 6.86 -19.10 -3.66
CA ILE A 268 6.97 -19.78 -2.36
C ILE A 268 8.17 -19.18 -1.62
N PRO A 269 7.98 -18.62 -0.41
CA PRO A 269 9.08 -18.07 0.38
C PRO A 269 10.11 -19.15 0.70
N GLU A 270 11.40 -18.84 0.48
CA GLU A 270 12.53 -19.70 0.82
C GLU A 270 13.65 -18.87 1.48
N CYS A 271 14.33 -19.45 2.47
CA CYS A 271 15.71 -19.11 2.79
C CYS A 271 16.62 -20.19 2.16
#